data_AF-A0A0S2F667-F1
#
_entry.id   AF-A0A0S2F667-F1
#
_cell.length_a   1.000
_cell.length_b   1.000
_cell.length_c   1.000
_cell.angle_alpha   90.00
_cell.angle_beta   90.00
_cell.angle_gamma   90.00
#
_symmetry.space_group_name_H-M   'P 1'
#
loop_
_entity.id
_entity.type
_entity.pdbx_description
1 polymer ?
#
loop_
_entity_poly.entity_id
_entity_poly.type
_entity_poly.pdbx_seq_one_letter_code
_entity_poly.pdbx_strand_id
1 'polypeptide(L)'
;MSDPSRSGPDSASGGDDSPDSAGQGRGPSIEDSYREIRDAGREGLSAAIDTGRALRGLLIADFALARSALGRALLWVSVAIVFGASSWLLLMAALIALLQGVLGWSWLASMLAASGLSLVVTAVGVWQALHYFEFTRLHATRRQLRRLGMGDLDDEELQAHLAADAGHAARYHGKDDGKAP
;
A
#
# COMPACT_ATOMS: atom_id res chain seq x y z
N MET A 1 62.24 -0.10 -60.62
CA MET A 1 61.92 -0.15 -62.07
C MET A 1 60.85 -1.23 -62.20
N SER A 2 59.57 -0.85 -62.12
CA SER A 2 58.43 -1.77 -62.11
C SER A 2 57.50 -1.43 -63.26
N ASP A 3 57.06 -2.47 -63.94
CA ASP A 3 56.29 -2.52 -65.19
C ASP A 3 54.84 -2.01 -65.03
N PRO A 4 54.19 -1.48 -66.09
CA PRO A 4 52.87 -0.90 -66.08
C PRO A 4 51.78 -1.91 -66.50
N SER A 5 50.51 -1.47 -66.38
CA SER A 5 49.29 -1.98 -67.04
C SER A 5 48.32 -2.77 -66.15
N ARG A 6 47.27 -2.08 -65.69
CA ARG A 6 45.90 -2.54 -65.92
C ARG A 6 44.92 -1.37 -65.86
N SER A 7 44.43 -1.04 -67.04
CA SER A 7 43.28 -0.17 -67.30
C SER A 7 41.99 -0.91 -66.96
N GLY A 8 41.03 -0.21 -66.36
CA GLY A 8 39.62 -0.57 -66.34
C GLY A 8 38.79 0.68 -66.10
N PRO A 9 38.04 1.19 -67.09
CA PRO A 9 37.05 2.24 -66.89
C PRO A 9 35.65 1.62 -66.88
N ASP A 10 35.11 1.35 -65.70
CA ASP A 10 33.70 1.01 -65.55
C ASP A 10 32.94 2.24 -65.06
N SER A 11 32.24 2.83 -66.02
CA SER A 11 31.31 3.95 -65.88
C SER A 11 30.05 3.57 -65.09
N ALA A 12 29.42 4.62 -64.53
CA ALA A 12 28.04 4.73 -64.05
C ALA A 12 27.81 4.68 -62.53
N SER A 13 28.07 5.82 -61.88
CA SER A 13 27.31 6.22 -60.68
C SER A 13 26.60 7.52 -61.02
N GLY A 14 25.43 7.40 -61.66
CA GLY A 14 24.50 8.49 -61.85
C GLY A 14 23.65 8.68 -60.59
N GLY A 15 23.32 9.93 -60.28
CA GLY A 15 22.29 10.29 -59.30
C GLY A 15 22.82 11.02 -58.09
N ASP A 16 23.29 12.24 -58.34
CA ASP A 16 23.28 13.33 -57.36
C ASP A 16 21.81 13.69 -57.12
N ASP A 17 21.33 13.58 -55.88
CA ASP A 17 20.19 14.34 -55.35
C ASP A 17 20.15 14.18 -53.82
N SER A 18 20.93 15.02 -53.16
CA SER A 18 20.59 15.58 -51.85
C SER A 18 20.52 17.10 -52.05
N PRO A 19 19.87 17.90 -51.19
CA PRO A 19 18.73 17.65 -50.32
C PRO A 19 17.74 18.86 -50.38
N ASP A 20 16.57 18.73 -51.00
CA ASP A 20 15.64 19.87 -51.00
C ASP A 20 14.80 19.94 -49.71
N SER A 21 15.18 20.94 -48.94
CA SER A 21 14.66 21.35 -47.65
C SER A 21 13.30 22.03 -47.76
N ALA A 22 12.65 22.22 -46.60
CA ALA A 22 11.56 23.17 -46.34
C ALA A 22 10.13 22.62 -46.29
N GLY A 23 9.94 21.53 -45.56
CA GLY A 23 8.77 21.37 -44.68
C GLY A 23 9.01 22.07 -43.34
N GLN A 24 8.97 23.40 -43.37
CA GLN A 24 8.77 24.36 -42.28
C GLN A 24 8.52 23.78 -40.87
N GLY A 25 9.35 24.24 -39.92
CA GLY A 25 9.34 23.84 -38.51
C GLY A 25 7.95 23.70 -37.92
N ARG A 26 7.60 22.47 -37.57
CA ARG A 26 6.58 22.22 -36.56
C ARG A 26 7.38 21.85 -35.32
N GLY A 27 7.53 22.82 -34.41
CA GLY A 27 7.90 22.49 -33.03
C GLY A 27 7.05 21.31 -32.56
N PRO A 28 7.59 20.45 -31.68
CA PRO A 28 7.05 19.13 -31.38
C PRO A 28 5.53 19.15 -31.43
N SER A 29 4.95 18.33 -32.31
CA SER A 29 3.50 18.37 -32.47
C SER A 29 2.88 18.10 -31.10
N ILE A 30 1.75 18.74 -30.82
CA ILE A 30 1.04 18.54 -29.55
C ILE A 30 0.81 17.03 -29.31
N GLU A 31 0.57 16.30 -30.42
CA GLU A 31 0.77 14.86 -30.62
C GLU A 31 1.91 14.22 -29.83
N ASP A 32 3.11 14.56 -30.27
CA ASP A 32 4.37 14.00 -29.77
C ASP A 32 4.65 14.43 -28.33
N SER A 33 4.29 15.66 -27.97
CA SER A 33 4.39 16.17 -26.60
C SER A 33 3.49 15.39 -25.64
N TYR A 34 2.28 15.02 -26.06
CA TYR A 34 1.39 14.19 -25.24
C TYR A 34 1.91 12.76 -25.08
N ARG A 35 2.49 12.18 -26.14
CA ARG A 35 3.10 10.85 -26.06
C ARG A 35 4.31 10.85 -25.13
N GLU A 36 5.16 11.85 -25.22
CA GLU A 36 6.33 12.01 -24.35
C GLU A 36 5.92 12.21 -22.88
N ILE A 37 4.92 13.04 -22.59
CA ILE A 37 4.38 13.23 -21.23
C ILE A 37 3.76 11.93 -20.69
N ARG A 38 3.03 11.19 -21.54
CA ARG A 38 2.43 9.91 -21.16
C ARG A 38 3.48 8.86 -20.87
N ASP A 39 4.49 8.76 -21.72
CA ASP A 39 5.55 7.76 -21.61
C ASP A 39 6.44 8.08 -20.40
N ALA A 40 6.80 9.34 -20.18
CA ALA A 40 7.47 9.80 -18.96
C ALA A 40 6.62 9.57 -17.70
N GLY A 41 5.30 9.76 -17.78
CA GLY A 41 4.36 9.47 -16.69
C GLY A 41 4.29 7.98 -16.37
N ARG A 42 4.28 7.12 -17.39
CA ARG A 42 4.31 5.65 -17.25
C ARG A 42 5.62 5.18 -16.64
N GLU A 43 6.73 5.79 -17.03
CA GLU A 43 8.06 5.50 -16.49
C GLU A 43 8.18 5.93 -15.02
N GLY A 44 7.65 7.12 -14.69
CA GLY A 44 7.56 7.61 -13.31
C GLY A 44 6.65 6.75 -12.42
N LEU A 45 5.55 6.23 -12.96
CA LEU A 45 4.68 5.29 -12.26
C LEU A 45 5.39 3.95 -11.99
N SER A 46 6.11 3.43 -12.98
CA SER A 46 6.93 2.22 -12.81
C SER A 46 7.98 2.41 -11.72
N ALA A 47 8.70 3.54 -11.75
CA ALA A 47 9.70 3.89 -10.74
C ALA A 47 9.10 4.06 -9.33
N ALA A 48 7.88 4.59 -9.23
CA ALA A 48 7.16 4.70 -7.96
C ALA A 48 6.75 3.31 -7.42
N ILE A 49 6.31 2.40 -8.29
CA ILE A 49 5.99 1.01 -7.93
C ILE A 49 7.25 0.30 -7.43
N ASP A 50 8.39 0.48 -8.11
CA ASP A 50 9.66 -0.14 -7.72
C ASP A 50 10.17 0.41 -6.39
N THR A 51 10.05 1.72 -6.17
CA THR A 51 10.34 2.38 -4.88
C THR A 51 9.45 1.83 -3.77
N GLY A 52 8.15 1.66 -4.03
CA GLY A 52 7.21 1.06 -3.08
C GLY A 52 7.55 -0.39 -2.72
N ARG A 53 7.97 -1.19 -3.71
CA ARG A 53 8.40 -2.58 -3.49
C ARG A 53 9.69 -2.64 -2.67
N ALA A 54 10.63 -1.70 -2.88
CA ALA A 54 11.85 -1.58 -2.07
C ALA A 54 11.56 -1.17 -0.62
N LEU A 55 10.68 -0.18 -0.39
CA LEU A 55 10.23 0.23 0.94
C LEU A 55 9.53 -0.93 1.68
N ARG A 56 8.71 -1.71 0.97
CA ARG A 56 8.08 -2.92 1.54
C ARG A 56 9.13 -3.95 1.97
N GLY A 57 10.18 -4.15 1.16
CA GLY A 57 11.30 -5.02 1.50
C GLY A 57 12.01 -4.57 2.78
N LEU A 58 12.27 -3.27 2.91
CA LEU A 58 12.89 -2.69 4.10
C LEU A 58 12.00 -2.86 5.35
N LEU A 59 10.70 -2.58 5.24
CA LEU A 59 9.75 -2.77 6.35
C LEU A 59 9.66 -4.23 6.81
N ILE A 60 9.69 -5.19 5.88
CA ILE A 60 9.73 -6.62 6.21
C ILE A 60 11.04 -6.97 6.93
N ALA A 61 12.16 -6.38 6.49
CA ALA A 61 13.46 -6.56 7.14
C ALA A 61 13.50 -5.95 8.55
N ASP A 62 12.95 -4.75 8.75
CA ASP A 62 12.79 -4.11 10.06
C ASP A 62 11.90 -4.93 10.99
N PHE A 63 10.80 -5.49 10.47
CA PHE A 63 9.93 -6.36 11.24
C PHE A 63 10.62 -7.68 11.62
N ALA A 64 11.48 -8.22 10.75
CA ALA A 64 12.28 -9.39 11.04
C ALA A 64 13.33 -9.11 12.15
N LEU A 65 13.96 -7.93 12.13
CA LEU A 65 14.86 -7.47 13.20
C LEU A 65 14.10 -7.25 14.52
N ALA A 66 12.92 -6.63 14.47
CA ALA A 66 12.12 -6.27 15.63
C ALA A 66 11.38 -7.45 16.29
N ARG A 67 11.09 -8.53 15.55
CA ARG A 67 10.33 -9.70 16.05
C ARG A 67 10.97 -10.36 17.27
N SER A 68 12.29 -10.33 17.37
CA SER A 68 13.02 -10.92 18.51
C SER A 68 12.80 -10.15 19.82
N ALA A 69 12.66 -8.82 19.76
CA ALA A 69 12.41 -7.97 20.92
C ALA A 69 10.91 -7.78 21.21
N LEU A 70 10.07 -7.70 20.17
CA LEU A 70 8.63 -7.51 20.27
C LEU A 70 7.93 -8.63 21.03
N GLY A 71 8.30 -9.89 20.80
CA GLY A 71 7.70 -11.02 21.52
C GLY A 71 7.88 -10.89 23.03
N ARG A 72 9.09 -10.53 23.47
CA ARG A 72 9.38 -10.34 24.90
C ARG A 72 8.79 -9.04 25.45
N ALA A 73 8.76 -7.97 24.65
CA ALA A 73 8.10 -6.73 25.03
C ALA A 73 6.59 -6.92 25.24
N LEU A 74 5.91 -7.67 24.37
CA LEU A 74 4.49 -7.98 24.53
C LEU A 74 4.20 -8.76 25.82
N LEU A 75 5.06 -9.72 26.16
CA LEU A 75 4.95 -10.43 27.45
C LEU A 75 5.07 -9.46 28.63
N TRP A 76 6.09 -8.58 28.63
CA TRP A 76 6.25 -7.58 29.68
C TRP A 76 5.11 -6.56 29.72
N VAL A 77 4.57 -6.16 28.57
CA VAL A 77 3.38 -5.30 28.48
C VAL A 77 2.17 -6.00 29.07
N SER A 78 1.94 -7.27 28.77
CA SER A 78 0.85 -8.05 29.39
C SER A 78 1.01 -8.11 30.91
N VAL A 79 2.21 -8.40 31.41
CA VAL A 79 2.51 -8.39 32.86
C VAL A 79 2.24 -7.01 33.48
N ALA A 80 2.71 -5.94 32.83
CA ALA A 80 2.50 -4.58 33.30
C ALA A 80 1.01 -4.18 33.31
N ILE A 81 0.22 -4.64 32.34
CA ILE A 81 -1.24 -4.40 32.31
C ILE A 81 -1.93 -5.10 33.49
N VAL A 82 -1.61 -6.39 33.73
CA VAL A 82 -2.22 -7.15 34.84
C VAL A 82 -1.85 -6.51 36.17
N PHE A 83 -0.57 -6.24 36.41
CA PHE A 83 -0.12 -5.58 37.64
C PHE A 83 -0.66 -4.15 37.78
N GLY A 84 -0.74 -3.40 36.68
CA GLY A 84 -1.34 -2.07 36.65
C GLY A 84 -2.80 -2.11 37.08
N ALA A 85 -3.60 -3.00 36.49
CA ALA A 85 -5.00 -3.22 36.86
C ALA A 85 -5.14 -3.67 38.33
N SER A 86 -4.34 -4.62 38.79
CA SER A 86 -4.36 -5.08 40.19
C SER A 86 -4.01 -3.97 41.17
N SER A 87 -2.95 -3.19 40.88
CA SER A 87 -2.54 -2.06 41.71
C SER A 87 -3.59 -0.96 41.75
N TRP A 88 -4.32 -0.72 40.66
CA TRP A 88 -5.42 0.25 40.61
C TRP A 88 -6.56 -0.14 41.55
N LEU A 89 -6.94 -1.42 41.57
CA LEU A 89 -7.96 -1.94 42.48
C LEU A 89 -7.52 -1.79 43.95
N LEU A 90 -6.25 -2.10 44.24
CA LEU A 90 -5.68 -1.90 45.58
C LEU A 90 -5.61 -0.43 45.97
N LEU A 91 -5.27 0.46 45.03
CA LEU A 91 -5.26 1.90 45.24
C LEU A 91 -6.67 2.41 45.58
N MET A 92 -7.70 1.94 44.88
CA MET A 92 -9.09 2.30 45.18
C MET A 92 -9.54 1.77 46.54
N ALA A 93 -9.19 0.52 46.87
CA ALA A 93 -9.47 -0.05 48.19
C ALA A 93 -8.76 0.74 49.31
N ALA A 94 -7.50 1.10 49.11
CA ALA A 94 -6.73 1.92 50.02
C ALA A 94 -7.30 3.34 50.14
N LEU A 95 -7.74 3.95 49.04
CA LEU A 95 -8.39 5.26 49.05
C LEU A 95 -9.70 5.23 49.83
N ILE A 96 -10.54 4.21 49.62
CA ILE A 96 -11.78 4.01 50.39
C ILE A 96 -11.47 3.83 51.88
N ALA A 97 -10.48 2.99 52.21
CA ALA A 97 -10.06 2.78 53.60
C ALA A 97 -9.50 4.05 54.24
N LEU A 98 -8.73 4.86 53.50
CA LEU A 98 -8.19 6.13 53.98
C LEU A 98 -9.28 7.16 54.25
N LEU A 99 -10.27 7.27 53.34
CA LEU A 99 -11.43 8.16 53.51
C LEU A 99 -12.31 7.73 54.70
N GLN A 100 -12.47 6.42 54.91
CA GLN A 100 -13.14 5.91 56.10
C GLN A 100 -12.35 6.21 57.39
N GLY A 101 -11.04 5.97 57.39
CA GLY A 101 -10.20 6.07 58.58
C GLY A 101 -9.85 7.49 59.01
N VAL A 102 -9.62 8.41 58.07
CA VAL A 102 -9.13 9.77 58.37
C VAL A 102 -10.27 10.79 58.43
N LEU A 103 -11.30 10.66 57.58
CA LEU A 103 -12.41 11.63 57.50
C LEU A 103 -13.71 11.12 58.14
N GLY A 104 -13.79 9.86 58.54
CA GLY A 104 -15.04 9.26 59.07
C GLY A 104 -16.18 9.27 58.06
N TRP A 105 -15.87 9.33 56.76
CA TRP A 105 -16.86 9.43 55.70
C TRP A 105 -17.76 8.19 55.61
N SER A 106 -19.02 8.40 55.23
CA SER A 106 -19.96 7.30 55.05
C SER A 106 -19.49 6.35 53.94
N TRP A 107 -19.85 5.09 54.09
CA TRP A 107 -19.51 4.01 53.16
C TRP A 107 -19.88 4.36 51.71
N LEU A 108 -21.05 4.99 51.52
CA LEU A 108 -21.54 5.47 50.23
C LEU A 108 -20.69 6.62 49.66
N ALA A 109 -20.29 7.60 50.46
CA ALA A 109 -19.50 8.74 50.00
C ALA A 109 -18.13 8.29 49.46
N SER A 110 -17.50 7.33 50.12
CA SER A 110 -16.22 6.75 49.68
C SER A 110 -16.37 5.98 48.36
N MET A 111 -17.46 5.21 48.20
CA MET A 111 -17.77 4.52 46.95
C MET A 111 -18.07 5.49 45.80
N LEU A 112 -18.77 6.59 46.07
CA LEU A 112 -19.09 7.62 45.09
C LEU A 112 -17.84 8.37 44.61
N ALA A 113 -16.90 8.65 45.53
CA ALA A 113 -15.62 9.26 45.19
C ALA A 113 -14.78 8.32 44.30
N ALA A 114 -14.69 7.04 44.66
CA ALA A 114 -13.96 6.05 43.88
C ALA A 114 -14.58 5.81 42.48
N SER A 115 -15.92 5.74 42.40
CA SER A 115 -16.61 5.60 41.11
C SER A 115 -16.48 6.86 40.25
N GLY A 116 -16.57 8.05 40.86
CA GLY A 116 -16.36 9.32 40.18
C GLY A 116 -14.97 9.43 39.56
N LEU A 117 -13.93 9.07 40.32
CA LEU A 117 -12.55 9.06 39.81
C LEU A 117 -12.38 8.04 38.66
N SER A 118 -13.00 6.86 38.78
CA SER A 118 -12.96 5.84 37.73
C SER A 118 -13.66 6.28 36.45
N LEU A 119 -14.78 7.01 36.56
CA LEU A 119 -15.47 7.59 35.42
C LEU A 119 -14.62 8.66 34.73
N VAL A 120 -13.92 9.51 35.51
CA VAL A 120 -13.02 10.52 34.94
C VAL A 120 -11.87 9.86 34.17
N VAL A 121 -11.19 8.87 34.75
CA VAL A 121 -10.11 8.15 34.08
C VAL A 121 -10.61 7.43 32.82
N THR A 122 -11.80 6.83 32.88
CA THR A 122 -12.43 6.19 31.72
C THR A 122 -12.75 7.20 30.62
N ALA A 123 -13.32 8.36 30.98
CA ALA A 123 -13.63 9.43 30.05
C ALA A 123 -12.36 9.98 29.38
N VAL A 124 -11.29 10.17 30.14
CA VAL A 124 -9.97 10.58 29.60
C VAL A 124 -9.40 9.50 28.68
N GLY A 125 -9.49 8.21 29.06
CA GLY A 125 -9.03 7.12 28.21
C GLY A 125 -9.79 7.03 26.88
N VAL A 126 -11.12 7.16 26.93
CA VAL A 126 -11.97 7.21 25.72
C VAL A 126 -11.64 8.44 24.88
N TRP A 127 -11.46 9.61 25.50
CA TRP A 127 -11.08 10.83 24.80
C TRP A 127 -9.70 10.70 24.13
N GLN A 128 -8.72 10.15 24.84
CA GLN A 128 -7.37 9.89 24.31
C GLN A 128 -7.44 8.94 23.11
N ALA A 129 -8.25 7.87 23.20
CA ALA A 129 -8.46 6.93 22.11
C ALA A 129 -9.10 7.61 20.89
N LEU A 130 -10.15 8.40 21.09
CA LEU A 130 -10.82 9.15 20.01
C LEU A 130 -9.89 10.16 19.35
N HIS A 131 -9.07 10.87 20.15
CA HIS A 131 -8.06 11.80 19.67
C HIS A 131 -6.96 11.09 18.87
N TYR A 132 -6.48 9.93 19.32
CA TYR A 132 -5.54 9.11 18.54
C TYR A 132 -6.15 8.59 17.23
N PHE A 133 -7.43 8.19 17.27
CA PHE A 133 -8.17 7.81 16.07
C PHE A 133 -8.32 8.96 15.09
N GLU A 134 -8.40 10.20 15.56
CA GLU A 134 -8.45 11.40 14.72
C GLU A 134 -7.18 11.55 13.87
N PHE A 135 -5.99 11.30 14.45
CA PHE A 135 -4.73 11.24 13.70
C PHE A 135 -4.58 10.01 12.79
N THR A 136 -5.34 8.94 13.05
CA THR A 136 -5.30 7.70 12.28
C THR A 136 -6.38 7.63 11.21
N ARG A 137 -7.29 8.62 11.13
CA ARG A 137 -8.24 8.71 10.03
C ARG A 137 -7.49 9.09 8.76
N LEU A 138 -7.14 8.05 8.02
CA LEU A 138 -6.77 8.06 6.61
C LEU A 138 -7.93 8.58 5.72
N HIS A 139 -8.44 9.78 5.98
CA HIS A 139 -9.40 10.45 5.11
C HIS A 139 -8.79 10.71 3.73
N ALA A 140 -7.48 10.93 3.66
CA ALA A 140 -6.71 10.99 2.42
C ALA A 140 -6.63 9.61 1.72
N THR A 141 -6.27 8.55 2.44
CA THR A 141 -6.09 7.22 1.85
C THR A 141 -7.41 6.56 1.46
N ARG A 142 -8.52 6.80 2.18
CA ARG A 142 -9.86 6.33 1.74
C ARG A 142 -10.30 6.98 0.43
N ARG A 143 -9.93 8.25 0.22
CA ARG A 143 -10.20 8.97 -1.04
C ARG A 143 -9.24 8.55 -2.15
N GLN A 144 -8.01 8.15 -1.80
CA GLN A 144 -6.99 7.66 -2.73
C GLN A 144 -7.21 6.19 -3.13
N LEU A 145 -7.58 5.30 -2.21
CA LEU A 145 -7.98 3.91 -2.49
C LEU A 145 -9.21 3.84 -3.40
N ARG A 146 -10.20 4.72 -3.17
CA ARG A 146 -11.35 4.86 -4.09
C ARG A 146 -10.99 5.42 -5.46
N ARG A 147 -9.86 6.13 -5.60
CA ARG A 147 -9.36 6.65 -6.88
C ARG A 147 -8.38 5.69 -7.56
N LEU A 148 -7.84 4.70 -6.84
CA LEU A 148 -6.84 3.73 -7.33
C LEU A 148 -7.45 2.44 -7.90
N GLY A 149 -8.78 2.32 -7.97
CA GLY A 149 -9.43 1.23 -8.72
C GLY A 149 -9.15 -0.19 -8.21
N MET A 150 -8.78 -0.34 -6.93
CA MET A 150 -8.44 -1.63 -6.30
C MET A 150 -9.65 -2.56 -6.07
N GLY A 151 -10.68 -2.43 -6.90
CA GLY A 151 -11.82 -3.34 -7.00
C GLY A 151 -12.31 -3.56 -8.42
N ASP A 152 -11.68 -2.94 -9.43
CA ASP A 152 -12.06 -3.09 -10.84
C ASP A 152 -11.11 -4.05 -11.57
N LEU A 153 -9.82 -4.04 -11.18
CA LEU A 153 -8.79 -4.90 -11.77
C LEU A 153 -8.98 -6.39 -11.41
N ASP A 154 -9.52 -6.68 -10.24
CA ASP A 154 -9.73 -8.07 -9.78
C ASP A 154 -10.97 -8.69 -10.44
N ASP A 155 -12.01 -7.89 -10.73
CA ASP A 155 -13.26 -8.37 -11.31
C ASP A 155 -13.13 -8.62 -12.82
N GLU A 156 -12.40 -7.78 -13.57
CA GLU A 156 -12.15 -7.98 -15.00
C GLU A 156 -11.25 -9.20 -15.27
N GLU A 157 -10.20 -9.40 -14.46
CA GLU A 157 -9.26 -10.53 -14.60
C GLU A 157 -9.92 -11.86 -14.17
N LEU A 158 -10.75 -11.84 -13.11
CA LEU A 158 -11.57 -12.99 -12.70
C LEU A 158 -12.63 -13.34 -13.75
N GLN A 159 -13.29 -12.33 -14.34
CA GLN A 159 -14.30 -12.53 -15.38
C GLN A 159 -13.67 -13.07 -16.68
N ALA A 160 -12.47 -12.61 -17.04
CA ALA A 160 -11.71 -13.16 -18.16
C ALA A 160 -11.31 -14.63 -17.93
N HIS A 161 -10.91 -14.99 -16.71
CA HIS A 161 -10.60 -16.38 -16.34
C HIS A 161 -11.84 -17.29 -16.37
N LEU A 162 -12.99 -16.82 -15.86
CA LEU A 162 -14.26 -17.55 -15.92
C LEU A 162 -14.77 -17.74 -17.35
N ALA A 163 -14.61 -16.73 -18.22
CA ALA A 163 -14.98 -16.81 -19.63
C ALA A 163 -14.07 -17.79 -20.41
N ALA A 164 -12.77 -17.80 -20.11
CA ALA A 164 -11.83 -18.75 -20.69
C ALA A 164 -12.13 -20.20 -20.28
N ASP A 165 -12.49 -20.42 -19.02
CA ASP A 165 -12.84 -21.75 -18.50
C ASP A 165 -14.17 -22.27 -19.09
N ALA A 166 -15.18 -21.39 -19.23
CA ALA A 166 -16.44 -21.71 -19.90
C ALA A 166 -16.24 -22.08 -21.39
N GLY A 167 -15.33 -21.40 -22.08
CA GLY A 167 -14.94 -21.75 -23.45
C GLY A 167 -14.21 -23.10 -23.55
N HIS A 168 -13.45 -23.47 -22.52
CA HIS A 168 -12.75 -24.76 -22.47
C HIS A 168 -13.71 -25.93 -22.24
N ALA A 169 -14.74 -25.74 -21.40
CA ALA A 169 -15.77 -26.75 -21.12
C ALA A 169 -16.66 -27.05 -22.35
N ALA A 170 -17.06 -26.03 -23.10
CA ALA A 170 -17.86 -26.19 -24.32
C ALA A 170 -17.14 -26.97 -25.43
N ARG A 171 -15.80 -26.90 -25.46
CA ARG A 171 -14.97 -27.56 -26.47
C ARG A 171 -14.79 -29.07 -26.24
N TYR A 172 -14.95 -29.53 -25.00
CA TYR A 172 -14.89 -30.96 -24.67
C TYR A 172 -16.24 -31.66 -24.84
N HIS A 173 -17.35 -30.98 -24.64
CA HIS A 173 -18.69 -31.59 -24.71
C HIS A 173 -19.23 -31.76 -26.15
N GLY A 174 -18.55 -31.21 -27.17
CA GLY A 174 -18.93 -31.37 -28.59
C GLY A 174 -18.15 -32.45 -29.34
N LYS A 175 -17.30 -33.24 -28.66
CA LYS A 175 -16.44 -34.24 -29.31
C LYS A 175 -16.91 -35.70 -29.12
N ASP A 176 -17.90 -35.94 -28.26
CA ASP A 176 -18.35 -37.30 -27.90
C ASP A 176 -19.62 -37.78 -28.64
N ASP A 177 -20.13 -37.00 -29.61
CA ASP A 177 -21.37 -37.35 -30.32
C ASP A 177 -21.12 -38.20 -31.59
N GLY A 178 -19.86 -38.56 -31.87
CA GLY A 178 -19.43 -39.03 -33.19
C GLY A 178 -19.01 -40.49 -33.31
N LYS A 179 -19.30 -41.37 -32.34
CA LYS A 179 -19.00 -42.79 -32.49
C LYS A 179 -19.96 -43.70 -31.72
N ALA A 180 -21.12 -43.94 -32.30
CA ALA A 180 -21.95 -45.08 -31.94
C ALA A 180 -21.26 -46.39 -32.40
N PRO A 181 -21.27 -47.46 -31.59
CA PRO A 181 -20.84 -48.79 -32.01
C PRO A 181 -21.83 -49.45 -32.98
#